data_AF-H2XWX3-F1
#
_entry.id   AF-H2XWX3-F1
#
_cell.length_a   1.000
_cell.length_b   1.000
_cell.length_c   1.000
_cell.angle_alpha   90.00
_cell.angle_beta   90.00
_cell.angle_gamma   90.00
#
_symmetry.space_group_name_H-M   'P 1'
#
loop_
_entity.id
_entity.type
_entity.pdbx_description
1 polymer ?
#
loop_
_entity_poly.entity_id
_entity_poly.type
_entity_poly.pdbx_seq_one_letter_code
_entity_poly.pdbx_strand_id
1 'polypeptide(L)'
;MADMAIQMLHGIKTVRDPNTREPIQIRIGLHCGGVIACVLGHKIPQYCLFGDTVHIASKLEATGLGQRIQISQTCMEKLSECSDYEIEPKGMVKIKGRQSIMTYWLNGRNKTADGTYPAPPTPTYSRNKKNNKMTAVHENENSEFDFENNEVIMVENEEQVHCSEDTTLRKYSLCSGSSI
;
A
#
# COMPACT_ATOMS: atom_id res chain seq x y z
N MET A 1 3.16 6.29 -2.61
CA MET A 1 1.99 5.56 -3.17
C MET A 1 1.19 6.41 -4.15
N ALA A 2 0.85 7.66 -3.82
CA ALA A 2 0.09 8.56 -4.70
C ALA A 2 0.73 8.75 -6.09
N ASP A 3 2.05 8.98 -6.16
CA ASP A 3 2.75 9.09 -7.44
C ASP A 3 2.61 7.85 -8.33
N MET A 4 2.74 6.66 -7.74
CA MET A 4 2.58 5.40 -8.47
C MET A 4 1.16 5.27 -9.03
N ALA A 5 0.14 5.65 -8.26
CA ALA A 5 -1.25 5.63 -8.72
C ALA A 5 -1.48 6.58 -9.91
N ILE A 6 -0.95 7.82 -9.82
CA ILE A 6 -1.01 8.80 -10.90
C ILE A 6 -0.30 8.27 -12.15
N GLN A 7 0.89 7.70 -12.00
CA GLN A 7 1.63 7.11 -13.11
C GLN A 7 0.92 5.90 -13.73
N MET A 8 0.26 5.07 -12.93
CA MET A 8 -0.54 3.95 -13.43
C MET A 8 -1.70 4.45 -14.32
N LEU A 9 -2.40 5.52 -13.92
CA LEU A 9 -3.41 6.16 -14.77
C LEU A 9 -2.82 6.76 -16.06
N HIS A 10 -1.56 7.18 -16.05
CA HIS A 10 -0.88 7.63 -17.28
C HIS A 10 -0.49 6.46 -18.19
N GLY A 11 0.09 5.39 -17.63
CA GLY A 11 0.54 4.23 -18.38
C GLY A 11 -0.61 3.48 -19.07
N ILE A 12 -1.75 3.32 -18.38
CA ILE A 12 -2.90 2.57 -18.92
C ILE A 12 -3.50 3.21 -20.18
N LYS A 13 -3.27 4.52 -20.42
CA LYS A 13 -3.77 5.21 -21.63
C LYS A 13 -3.25 4.58 -22.93
N THR A 14 -2.11 3.92 -22.87
CA THR A 14 -1.48 3.22 -24.01
C THR A 14 -2.05 1.81 -24.25
N VAL A 15 -2.73 1.25 -23.26
CA VAL A 15 -3.26 -0.11 -23.31
C VAL A 15 -4.67 -0.10 -23.91
N ARG A 16 -4.93 -1.07 -24.77
CA ARG A 16 -6.22 -1.29 -25.44
C ARG A 16 -6.61 -2.75 -25.29
N ASP A 17 -7.90 -3.01 -25.20
CA ASP A 17 -8.43 -4.37 -25.26
C ASP A 17 -8.11 -4.98 -26.65
N PRO A 18 -7.50 -6.18 -26.73
CA PRO A 18 -7.15 -6.80 -28.01
C PRO A 18 -8.37 -7.14 -28.88
N ASN A 19 -9.54 -7.37 -28.28
CA ASN A 19 -10.75 -7.76 -28.97
C ASN A 19 -11.60 -6.55 -29.37
N THR A 20 -11.86 -5.63 -28.44
CA THR A 20 -12.75 -4.48 -28.68
C THR A 20 -12.03 -3.24 -29.21
N ARG A 21 -10.70 -3.18 -29.07
CA ARG A 21 -9.85 -2.00 -29.34
C ARG A 21 -10.20 -0.76 -28.52
N GLU A 22 -11.02 -0.90 -27.48
CA GLU A 22 -11.39 0.18 -26.58
C GLU A 22 -10.31 0.44 -25.51
N PRO A 23 -10.20 1.67 -24.98
CA PRO A 23 -9.33 1.97 -23.85
C PRO A 23 -9.75 1.19 -22.60
N ILE A 24 -8.79 0.50 -21.99
CA ILE A 24 -9.01 -0.16 -20.70
C ILE A 24 -9.08 0.90 -19.61
N GLN A 25 -10.16 0.89 -18.83
CA GLN A 25 -10.32 1.77 -17.67
C GLN A 25 -9.99 1.01 -16.39
N ILE A 26 -9.16 1.62 -15.54
CA ILE A 26 -8.85 1.11 -14.21
C ILE A 26 -9.45 2.03 -13.14
N ARG A 27 -9.72 1.47 -11.96
CA ARG A 27 -10.10 2.21 -10.76
C ARG A 27 -9.02 2.01 -9.72
N ILE A 28 -8.73 3.04 -8.94
CA ILE A 28 -7.72 2.98 -7.88
C ILE A 28 -8.33 3.54 -6.60
N GLY A 29 -8.21 2.80 -5.50
CA GLY A 29 -8.62 3.23 -4.15
C GLY A 29 -7.42 3.29 -3.22
N LEU A 30 -7.22 4.41 -2.51
CA LEU A 30 -6.13 4.59 -1.55
C LEU A 30 -6.68 4.89 -0.14
N HIS A 31 -6.18 4.16 0.85
CA HIS A 31 -6.45 4.39 2.26
C HIS A 31 -5.20 4.16 3.10
N CYS A 32 -5.09 4.90 4.19
CA CYS A 32 -3.89 5.01 5.02
C CYS A 32 -4.28 4.63 6.45
N GLY A 33 -3.64 3.59 6.99
CA GLY A 33 -3.85 3.08 8.34
C GLY A 33 -2.99 1.85 8.62
N GLY A 34 -3.09 1.30 9.84
CA GLY A 34 -2.32 0.13 10.26
C GLY A 34 -2.81 -1.17 9.60
N VAL A 35 -1.88 -2.10 9.39
CA VAL A 35 -2.15 -3.43 8.83
C VAL A 35 -1.34 -4.49 9.56
N ILE A 36 -1.84 -5.72 9.55
CA ILE A 36 -1.12 -6.90 10.00
C ILE A 36 -0.61 -7.63 8.75
N ALA A 37 0.67 -7.92 8.68
CA ALA A 37 1.26 -8.72 7.60
C ALA A 37 1.54 -10.15 8.08
N CYS A 38 1.33 -11.14 7.22
CA CYS A 38 1.75 -12.50 7.48
C CYS A 38 2.22 -13.24 6.22
N VAL A 39 2.89 -14.36 6.43
CA VAL A 39 3.30 -15.30 5.37
C VAL A 39 2.51 -16.59 5.57
N LEU A 40 1.74 -16.98 4.56
CA LEU A 40 0.97 -18.21 4.55
C LEU A 40 1.70 -19.31 3.78
N GLY A 41 1.80 -20.51 4.37
CA GLY A 41 2.29 -21.72 3.71
C GLY A 41 3.82 -21.89 3.76
N HIS A 42 4.26 -23.13 4.03
CA HIS A 42 5.69 -23.48 4.11
C HIS A 42 6.31 -23.80 2.73
N LYS A 43 5.57 -24.49 1.85
CA LYS A 43 6.09 -24.90 0.53
C LYS A 43 5.89 -23.82 -0.55
N ILE A 44 4.83 -23.03 -0.41
CA ILE A 44 4.47 -21.95 -1.34
C ILE A 44 4.13 -20.74 -0.46
N PRO A 45 5.12 -19.96 -0.03
CA PRO A 45 4.86 -18.81 0.84
C PRO A 45 4.07 -17.74 0.09
N GLN A 46 2.97 -17.28 0.67
CA GLN A 46 2.13 -16.20 0.17
C GLN A 46 2.09 -15.06 1.18
N TYR A 47 2.47 -13.86 0.75
CA TYR A 47 2.33 -12.66 1.57
C TYR A 47 0.87 -12.22 1.61
N CYS A 48 0.36 -12.03 2.83
CA CYS A 48 -1.00 -11.57 3.06
C CYS A 48 -1.02 -10.37 3.98
N LEU A 49 -1.92 -9.42 3.70
CA LEU A 49 -2.19 -8.26 4.54
C LEU A 49 -3.62 -8.35 5.07
N PHE A 50 -3.77 -8.17 6.38
CA PHE A 50 -5.05 -8.18 7.06
C PHE A 50 -5.27 -6.88 7.83
N GLY A 51 -6.53 -6.58 8.08
CA GLY A 51 -6.95 -5.43 8.88
C GLY A 51 -8.00 -4.59 8.18
N ASP A 52 -8.39 -3.55 8.90
CA ASP A 52 -9.44 -2.66 8.45
C ASP A 52 -9.02 -1.78 7.28
N THR A 53 -7.75 -1.44 7.24
CA THR A 53 -7.21 -0.58 6.18
C THR A 53 -7.35 -1.22 4.81
N VAL A 54 -7.11 -2.54 4.68
CA VAL A 54 -7.26 -3.24 3.39
C VAL A 54 -8.74 -3.35 2.97
N HIS A 55 -9.64 -3.53 3.94
CA HIS A 55 -11.08 -3.57 3.65
C HIS A 55 -11.61 -2.21 3.19
N ILE A 56 -11.19 -1.12 3.86
CA ILE A 56 -11.55 0.24 3.49
C ILE A 56 -10.98 0.58 2.10
N ALA A 57 -9.70 0.28 1.84
CA ALA A 57 -9.09 0.50 0.53
C ALA A 57 -9.83 -0.24 -0.59
N SER A 58 -10.18 -1.51 -0.38
CA SER A 58 -11.00 -2.30 -1.31
C SER A 58 -12.35 -1.64 -1.55
N LYS A 59 -13.01 -1.11 -0.51
CA LYS A 59 -14.29 -0.41 -0.67
C LYS A 59 -14.14 0.90 -1.46
N LEU A 60 -13.04 1.62 -1.31
CA LEU A 60 -12.76 2.83 -2.08
C LEU A 60 -12.54 2.53 -3.56
N GLU A 61 -11.82 1.45 -3.90
CA GLU A 61 -11.66 1.03 -5.30
C GLU A 61 -13.01 0.62 -5.91
N ALA A 62 -13.78 -0.20 -5.18
CA ALA A 62 -15.06 -0.72 -5.66
C ALA A 62 -16.13 0.36 -5.85
N THR A 63 -16.04 1.47 -5.10
CA THR A 63 -16.96 2.63 -5.23
C THR A 63 -16.39 3.77 -6.07
N GLY A 64 -15.23 3.55 -6.68
CA GLY A 64 -14.53 4.49 -7.54
C GLY A 64 -15.17 4.61 -8.93
N LEU A 65 -14.84 5.70 -9.60
CA LEU A 65 -15.17 5.90 -11.01
C LEU A 65 -14.01 5.41 -11.88
N GLY A 66 -14.34 4.91 -13.08
CA GLY A 66 -13.35 4.52 -14.06
C GLY A 66 -12.36 5.65 -14.35
N GLN A 67 -11.09 5.30 -14.48
CA GLN A 67 -9.97 6.22 -14.75
C GLN A 67 -9.74 7.28 -13.66
N ARG A 68 -10.23 7.06 -12.43
CA ARG A 68 -10.01 7.96 -11.29
C ARG A 68 -9.40 7.26 -10.08
N ILE A 69 -8.71 8.06 -9.27
CA ILE A 69 -8.15 7.63 -7.98
C ILE A 69 -9.01 8.19 -6.87
N GLN A 70 -9.61 7.32 -6.07
CA GLN A 70 -10.38 7.69 -4.89
C GLN A 70 -9.52 7.52 -3.64
N ILE A 71 -9.50 8.53 -2.77
CA ILE A 71 -8.73 8.51 -1.53
C ILE A 71 -9.63 8.74 -0.31
N SER A 72 -9.28 8.15 0.83
CA SER A 72 -9.92 8.46 2.11
C SER A 72 -9.47 9.81 2.65
N GLN A 73 -10.28 10.36 3.58
CA GLN A 73 -9.88 11.52 4.39
C GLN A 73 -8.50 11.35 5.05
N THR A 74 -8.22 10.20 5.67
CA THR A 74 -6.91 9.96 6.32
C THR A 74 -5.72 10.01 5.37
N CYS A 75 -5.89 9.62 4.10
CA CYS A 75 -4.81 9.79 3.12
C CYS A 75 -4.74 11.22 2.60
N MET A 76 -5.88 11.90 2.45
CA MET A 76 -5.91 13.30 2.04
C MET A 76 -5.15 14.16 3.04
N GLU A 77 -5.38 13.97 4.35
CA GLU A 77 -4.66 14.66 5.42
C GLU A 77 -3.15 14.48 5.30
N LYS A 78 -2.68 13.23 5.12
CA LYS A 78 -1.26 12.95 4.90
C LYS A 78 -0.69 13.57 3.61
N LEU A 79 -1.47 13.58 2.54
CA LEU A 79 -1.04 14.17 1.26
C LEU A 79 -1.02 15.70 1.32
N SER A 80 -1.85 16.31 2.16
CA SER A 80 -1.89 17.76 2.35
C SER A 80 -0.61 18.31 2.97
N GLU A 81 0.12 17.50 3.73
CA GLU A 81 1.44 17.84 4.28
C GLU A 81 2.51 18.03 3.19
N CYS A 82 2.32 17.46 2.01
CA CYS A 82 3.30 17.48 0.91
C CYS A 82 3.04 18.57 -0.16
N SER A 83 2.07 19.48 0.04
CA SER A 83 1.69 20.65 -0.79
C SER A 83 1.45 20.49 -2.31
N ASP A 84 1.75 19.34 -2.91
CA ASP A 84 1.90 19.21 -4.36
C ASP A 84 0.76 18.47 -5.04
N TYR A 85 -0.29 18.06 -4.32
CA TYR A 85 -1.34 17.21 -4.86
C TYR A 85 -2.64 17.96 -5.14
N GLU A 86 -3.23 17.70 -6.31
CA GLU A 86 -4.54 18.22 -6.69
C GLU A 86 -5.63 17.26 -6.20
N ILE A 87 -6.38 17.70 -5.18
CA ILE A 87 -7.39 16.89 -4.51
C ILE A 87 -8.74 17.61 -4.56
N GLU A 88 -9.79 16.90 -4.99
CA GLU A 88 -11.16 17.41 -5.04
C GLU A 88 -12.08 16.60 -4.11
N PRO A 89 -13.04 17.24 -3.40
CA PRO A 89 -13.99 16.52 -2.58
C PRO A 89 -14.95 15.69 -3.44
N LYS A 90 -15.17 14.42 -3.07
CA LYS A 90 -16.15 13.53 -3.71
C LYS A 90 -17.45 13.46 -2.90
N GLY A 91 -17.32 13.19 -1.60
CA GLY A 91 -18.44 12.95 -0.69
C GLY A 91 -18.26 11.71 0.18
N MET A 92 -19.34 11.30 0.85
CA MET A 92 -19.31 10.22 1.82
C MET A 92 -19.47 8.84 1.17
N VAL A 93 -18.68 7.85 1.62
CA VAL A 93 -18.83 6.44 1.24
C VAL A 93 -19.18 5.61 2.46
N LYS A 94 -20.28 4.85 2.36
CA LYS A 94 -20.72 3.93 3.40
C LYS A 94 -19.90 2.63 3.36
N ILE A 95 -19.29 2.30 4.49
CA ILE A 95 -18.59 1.03 4.71
C ILE A 95 -19.45 0.16 5.63
N LYS A 96 -19.54 -1.13 5.34
CA LYS A 96 -20.33 -2.07 6.15
C LYS A 96 -19.71 -2.15 7.56
N GLY A 97 -20.55 -2.02 8.60
CA GLY A 97 -20.09 -2.11 9.98
C GLY A 97 -19.27 -0.91 10.47
N ARG A 98 -19.25 0.20 9.71
CA ARG A 98 -18.56 1.44 10.07
C ARG A 98 -19.40 2.67 9.78
N GLN A 99 -18.99 3.80 10.37
CA GLN A 99 -19.46 5.11 9.93
C GLN A 99 -19.03 5.39 8.48
N SER A 100 -19.80 6.22 7.80
CA SER A 100 -19.42 6.69 6.46
C SER A 100 -18.15 7.53 6.53
N ILE A 101 -17.25 7.31 5.59
CA ILE A 101 -16.00 8.08 5.50
C ILE A 101 -16.11 9.15 4.42
N MET A 102 -15.55 10.33 4.67
CA MET A 102 -15.38 11.34 3.64
C MET A 102 -14.30 10.87 2.66
N THR A 103 -14.56 11.08 1.38
CA THR A 103 -13.67 10.66 0.29
C THR A 103 -13.44 11.79 -0.69
N TYR A 104 -12.31 11.70 -1.38
CA TYR A 104 -11.81 12.71 -2.28
C TYR A 104 -11.32 12.03 -3.56
N TRP A 105 -11.25 12.77 -4.65
CA TRP A 105 -10.52 12.35 -5.84
C TRP A 105 -9.13 12.96 -5.83
N LEU A 106 -8.14 12.14 -6.18
CA LEU A 106 -6.79 12.58 -6.46
C LEU A 106 -6.65 12.73 -7.98
N ASN A 107 -6.55 13.97 -8.45
CA ASN A 107 -6.50 14.29 -9.89
C ASN A 107 -5.06 14.25 -10.42
N GLY A 108 -4.09 14.56 -9.57
CA GLY A 108 -2.69 14.59 -9.98
C GLY A 108 -1.81 15.29 -8.95
N ARG A 109 -0.69 15.76 -9.45
CA ARG A 109 0.25 16.59 -8.72
C ARG A 109 0.61 17.81 -9.56
N ASN A 110 0.89 18.93 -8.91
CA ASN A 110 1.45 20.11 -9.54
C ASN A 110 2.77 19.69 -10.24
N LYS A 111 2.92 20.05 -11.51
CA LYS A 111 4.12 19.70 -12.29
C LYS A 111 5.35 20.28 -11.61
N THR A 112 6.41 19.47 -11.49
CA THR A 112 7.77 20.00 -11.34
C THR A 112 8.11 20.82 -12.58
N ALA A 113 9.03 21.79 -12.48
CA ALA A 113 9.34 22.76 -13.55
C ALA A 113 9.57 22.15 -14.94
N ASP A 114 10.04 20.89 -15.01
CA ASP A 114 10.32 20.16 -16.26
C ASP A 114 9.13 19.36 -16.82
N GLY A 115 7.92 19.54 -16.28
CA GLY A 115 6.70 18.91 -16.78
C GLY A 115 6.66 17.38 -16.69
N THR A 116 7.61 16.78 -15.97
CA THR A 116 7.81 15.32 -15.88
C THR A 116 7.33 14.81 -14.51
N TYR A 117 6.69 13.64 -14.47
CA TYR A 117 6.48 12.92 -13.20
C TYR A 117 7.83 12.38 -12.73
N PRO A 118 8.15 12.34 -11.42
CA PRO A 118 9.42 11.79 -10.98
C PRO A 118 9.42 10.34 -11.41
N ALA A 119 10.57 9.84 -11.83
CA ALA A 119 10.69 8.41 -12.04
C ALA A 119 10.17 7.71 -10.76
N PRO A 120 9.32 6.67 -10.89
CA PRO A 120 8.90 5.91 -9.73
C PRO A 120 10.16 5.48 -8.99
N PRO A 121 10.20 5.54 -7.65
CA PRO A 121 11.35 5.06 -6.90
C PRO A 121 11.58 3.61 -7.31
N THR A 122 12.66 3.34 -8.02
CA THR A 122 13.05 1.98 -8.39
C THR A 122 13.57 1.32 -7.13
N PRO A 123 12.90 0.30 -6.57
CA PRO A 123 13.47 -0.44 -5.46
C PRO A 123 14.76 -1.10 -5.97
N THR A 124 15.90 -0.61 -5.50
CA THR A 124 17.18 -1.25 -5.80
C THR A 124 17.31 -2.44 -4.87
N TYR A 125 17.26 -3.61 -5.48
CA TYR A 125 17.22 -4.85 -4.78
C TYR A 125 18.49 -5.65 -5.04
N SER A 126 19.29 -5.86 -4.00
CA SER A 126 20.54 -6.61 -4.09
C SER A 126 20.35 -7.99 -3.46
N ARG A 127 20.54 -9.05 -4.26
CA ARG A 127 20.51 -10.43 -3.79
C ARG A 127 21.93 -10.93 -3.63
N ASN A 128 22.32 -11.25 -2.40
CA ASN A 128 23.59 -11.90 -2.15
C ASN A 128 23.44 -13.42 -2.31
N LYS A 129 24.00 -13.97 -3.40
CA LYS A 129 23.91 -15.39 -3.75
C LYS A 129 24.63 -16.32 -2.76
N LYS A 130 25.54 -15.80 -1.92
CA LYS A 130 26.33 -16.63 -0.99
C LYS A 130 25.59 -16.99 0.29
N ASN A 131 24.60 -16.19 0.69
CA ASN A 131 23.84 -16.36 1.94
C ASN A 131 22.31 -16.28 1.73
N ASN A 132 21.84 -16.27 0.47
CA ASN A 132 20.42 -16.14 0.12
C ASN A 132 19.71 -14.94 0.77
N LYS A 133 20.48 -13.92 1.21
CA LYS A 133 19.99 -12.73 1.89
C LYS A 133 19.62 -11.66 0.88
N MET A 134 18.56 -10.93 1.18
CA MET A 134 17.85 -10.10 0.23
C MET A 134 17.63 -8.73 0.88
N THR A 135 18.38 -7.73 0.41
CA THR A 135 18.42 -6.39 1.03
C THR A 135 17.76 -5.38 0.09
N ALA A 136 16.73 -4.70 0.58
CA ALA A 136 16.17 -3.52 -0.07
C ALA A 136 16.99 -2.30 0.32
N VAL A 137 17.57 -1.60 -0.66
CA VAL A 137 18.29 -0.34 -0.40
C VAL A 137 17.27 0.80 -0.55
N HIS A 138 16.80 1.33 0.56
CA HIS A 138 16.13 2.63 0.62
C HIS A 138 16.97 3.51 1.54
N GLU A 139 17.36 4.70 1.06
CA GLU A 139 18.07 5.67 1.88
C GLU A 139 17.20 6.02 3.11
N ASN A 140 17.66 5.51 4.27
CA ASN A 140 17.28 5.82 5.66
C ASN A 140 16.39 4.89 6.48
N GLU A 141 16.03 3.67 6.06
CA GLU A 141 15.54 2.63 7.00
C GLU A 141 15.96 1.22 6.54
N ASN A 142 16.94 0.62 7.22
CA ASN A 142 17.42 -0.73 6.92
C ASN A 142 16.41 -1.78 7.42
N SER A 143 15.61 -2.36 6.52
CA SER A 143 14.88 -3.59 6.79
C SER A 143 15.66 -4.79 6.26
N GLU A 144 16.14 -5.66 7.15
CA GLU A 144 16.74 -6.95 6.77
C GLU A 144 15.68 -8.04 6.69
N PHE A 145 15.75 -8.85 5.63
CA PHE A 145 14.87 -10.01 5.44
C PHE A 145 15.73 -11.27 5.26
N ASP A 146 15.72 -12.15 6.27
CA ASP A 146 16.51 -13.39 6.29
C ASP A 146 15.67 -14.61 5.90
N PHE A 147 15.99 -15.19 4.73
CA PHE A 147 15.26 -16.30 4.12
C PHE A 147 15.48 -17.67 4.80
N GLU A 148 16.51 -17.84 5.64
CA GLU A 148 16.79 -19.14 6.26
C GLU A 148 15.86 -19.49 7.44
N ASN A 149 15.19 -18.51 8.06
CA ASN A 149 14.38 -18.74 9.27
C ASN A 149 12.89 -18.42 9.14
N ASN A 150 12.41 -17.96 7.97
CA ASN A 150 11.02 -17.55 7.76
C ASN A 150 10.54 -16.56 8.87
N GLU A 151 11.44 -15.67 9.29
CA GLU A 151 11.24 -14.71 10.38
C GLU A 151 11.04 -13.31 9.80
N VAL A 152 9.92 -12.68 10.18
CA VAL A 152 9.62 -11.28 9.87
C VAL A 152 9.87 -10.51 11.15
N ILE A 153 10.97 -9.77 11.24
CA ILE A 153 11.25 -8.90 12.39
C ILE A 153 10.56 -7.55 12.13
N MET A 154 9.46 -7.28 12.82
CA MET A 154 8.74 -6.00 12.73
C MET A 154 8.50 -5.37 14.11
N VAL A 155 8.63 -4.04 14.10
CA VAL A 155 8.46 -2.97 15.13
C VAL A 155 7.14 -3.06 15.99
N GLU A 156 6.97 -2.52 17.22
CA GLU A 156 5.85 -2.69 18.22
C GLU A 156 4.45 -2.16 17.87
N ASN A 157 3.41 -2.91 18.27
CA ASN A 157 2.62 -2.68 19.50
C ASN A 157 1.56 -3.80 19.74
N GLU A 158 1.29 -4.14 21.00
CA GLU A 158 0.50 -5.33 21.42
C GLU A 158 -1.02 -5.17 21.31
N GLU A 159 -1.70 -6.14 20.68
CA GLU A 159 -2.97 -6.70 21.18
C GLU A 159 -3.10 -8.15 20.69
N GLN A 160 -3.41 -9.07 21.62
CA GLN A 160 -3.33 -10.50 21.37
C GLN A 160 -4.54 -11.03 20.56
N VAL A 161 -4.33 -11.39 19.28
CA VAL A 161 -5.27 -12.28 18.56
C VAL A 161 -4.88 -13.75 18.80
N HIS A 162 -5.85 -14.59 19.16
CA HIS A 162 -5.72 -16.04 19.32
C HIS A 162 -6.29 -16.72 18.06
N CYS A 163 -5.52 -17.62 17.43
CA CYS A 163 -5.96 -18.40 16.25
C CYS A 163 -5.42 -19.83 16.32
N SER A 164 -6.22 -20.77 15.82
CA SER A 164 -6.08 -22.25 15.95
C SER A 164 -4.99 -22.89 15.09
N GLU A 165 -4.63 -24.12 15.48
CA GLU A 165 -3.35 -24.85 15.29
C GLU A 165 -2.81 -25.13 13.86
N ASP A 166 -3.49 -24.75 12.78
CA ASP A 166 -3.03 -25.04 11.40
C ASP A 166 -2.50 -23.82 10.62
N THR A 167 -2.40 -22.66 11.27
CA THR A 167 -1.77 -21.47 10.68
C THR A 167 -0.58 -21.08 11.54
N THR A 168 0.65 -21.25 11.04
CA THR A 168 1.85 -20.77 11.74
C THR A 168 1.93 -19.24 11.68
N LEU A 169 1.03 -18.55 12.40
CA LEU A 169 1.18 -17.13 12.71
C LEU A 169 2.14 -17.03 13.88
N ARG A 170 3.42 -16.77 13.59
CA ARG A 170 4.36 -16.36 14.64
C ARG A 170 4.01 -14.94 15.05
N LYS A 171 3.58 -14.81 16.30
CA LYS A 171 3.24 -13.54 16.95
C LYS A 171 4.54 -12.91 17.42
N TYR A 172 4.96 -11.83 16.79
CA TYR A 172 6.09 -11.03 17.26
C TYR A 172 5.50 -9.84 18.03
N SER A 173 5.59 -9.89 19.36
CA SER A 173 5.56 -8.67 20.17
C SER A 173 6.89 -7.96 19.99
N LEU A 174 6.96 -6.72 20.41
CA LEU A 174 8.18 -5.97 20.33
C LEU A 174 8.45 -5.39 21.73
N CYS A 175 9.71 -5.06 21.98
CA CYS A 175 10.22 -4.53 23.24
C CYS A 175 10.78 -3.12 23.02
N SER A 176 10.32 -2.15 23.79
CA SER A 176 11.05 -0.93 24.09
C SER A 176 11.16 -0.75 25.61
N GLY A 177 12.20 -1.37 26.16
CA GLY A 177 12.85 -0.83 27.34
C GLY A 177 13.69 0.38 26.94
N SER A 178 13.55 1.49 27.66
CA SER A 178 14.67 2.40 27.93
C SER A 178 14.49 2.98 29.31
N SER A 179 15.31 2.50 30.25
CA SER A 179 15.61 3.20 31.49
C SER A 179 16.39 4.48 31.17
N ILE A 180 15.95 5.60 31.76
CA ILE A 180 16.75 6.34 32.74
C ILE A 180 15.85 6.55 33.96
#